data_AF-K9Z4L8-F1
#
_entry.id   AF-K9Z4L8-F1
#
_cell.length_a   1.000
_cell.length_b   1.000
_cell.length_c   1.000
_cell.angle_alpha   90.00
_cell.angle_beta   90.00
_cell.angle_gamma   90.00
#
_symmetry.space_group_name_H-M   'P 1'
#
loop_
_entity.id
_entity.type
_entity.pdbx_description
1 polymer ?
#
loop_
_entity_poly.entity_id
_entity_poly.type
_entity_poly.pdbx_seq_one_letter_code
_entity_poly.pdbx_strand_id
1 'polypeptide(L)'
;MSIFENFTNFLESKLDEFLQNNPELNLTIIAQEIKQEKEDTIGLINKLESRRKQLELDILKLVQDIKIWCERIEKAEKANRNDLAKEAEERKNTLLSQGNFAWQEMEKVKNQILENNSKLINLENKEREINLKVKELEKAKQWTQSNSNTSNYNSYGSYRNSGFNNSNDDLEKKFRDWEVSVELEELKKKMS
;
A
#
# COMPACT_ATOMS: atom_id res chain seq x y z
N MET A 1 8.05 -30.93 24.14
CA MET A 1 7.59 -30.22 22.93
C MET A 1 6.09 -30.23 22.95
N SER A 2 5.52 -29.04 22.98
CA SER A 2 4.13 -28.80 23.40
C SER A 2 3.16 -29.24 22.30
N ILE A 3 2.03 -29.80 22.67
CA ILE A 3 0.93 -30.20 21.77
C ILE A 3 0.47 -28.99 20.92
N PHE A 4 0.63 -27.78 21.46
CA PHE A 4 0.42 -26.52 20.78
C PHE A 4 1.40 -26.25 19.63
N GLU A 5 2.69 -26.62 19.74
CA GLU A 5 3.66 -26.42 18.64
C GLU A 5 3.31 -27.32 17.44
N ASN A 6 2.88 -28.55 17.68
CA ASN A 6 2.46 -29.47 16.61
C ASN A 6 1.17 -29.00 15.92
N PHE A 7 0.26 -28.34 16.65
CA PHE A 7 -0.97 -27.79 16.08
C PHE A 7 -0.69 -26.54 15.24
N THR A 8 0.19 -25.64 15.71
CA THR A 8 0.63 -24.47 14.94
C THR A 8 1.32 -24.89 13.64
N ASN A 9 2.24 -25.86 13.70
CA ASN A 9 2.94 -26.37 12.51
C ASN A 9 1.98 -27.07 11.52
N PHE A 10 0.94 -27.73 12.02
CA PHE A 10 -0.10 -28.34 11.17
C PHE A 10 -0.96 -27.31 10.46
N LEU A 11 -1.32 -26.22 11.15
CA LEU A 11 -2.05 -25.10 10.53
C LEU A 11 -1.20 -24.39 9.49
N GLU A 12 0.08 -24.19 9.74
CA GLU A 12 1.03 -23.63 8.76
C GLU A 12 1.13 -24.51 7.52
N SER A 13 1.32 -25.83 7.68
CA SER A 13 1.41 -26.75 6.54
C SER A 13 0.11 -26.82 5.74
N LYS A 14 -1.05 -26.78 6.42
CA LYS A 14 -2.36 -26.80 5.75
C LYS A 14 -2.69 -25.47 5.10
N LEU A 15 -2.22 -24.36 5.66
CA LEU A 15 -2.36 -23.04 5.08
C LEU A 15 -1.50 -22.91 3.83
N ASP A 16 -0.25 -23.40 3.85
CA ASP A 16 0.61 -23.46 2.65
C ASP A 16 0.00 -24.33 1.54
N GLU A 17 -0.51 -25.51 1.88
CA GLU A 17 -1.20 -26.40 0.94
C GLU A 17 -2.49 -25.75 0.41
N PHE A 18 -3.23 -25.04 1.25
CA PHE A 18 -4.44 -24.31 0.88
C PHE A 18 -4.13 -23.11 -0.03
N LEU A 19 -3.06 -22.37 0.24
CA LEU A 19 -2.61 -21.25 -0.59
C LEU A 19 -2.11 -21.76 -1.96
N GLN A 20 -1.38 -22.87 -2.03
CA GLN A 20 -0.97 -23.47 -3.31
C GLN A 20 -2.18 -23.92 -4.16
N ASN A 21 -3.21 -24.44 -3.52
CA ASN A 21 -4.42 -24.91 -4.20
C ASN A 21 -5.40 -23.77 -4.57
N ASN A 22 -5.24 -22.57 -4.00
CA ASN A 22 -6.11 -21.42 -4.23
C ASN A 22 -5.29 -20.18 -4.64
N PRO A 23 -4.80 -20.11 -5.90
CA PRO A 23 -3.95 -19.01 -6.37
C PRO A 23 -4.64 -17.63 -6.30
N GLU A 24 -5.98 -17.56 -6.36
CA GLU A 24 -6.74 -16.33 -6.11
C GLU A 24 -6.55 -15.75 -4.70
N LEU A 25 -6.42 -16.60 -3.69
CA LEU A 25 -6.34 -16.18 -2.31
C LEU A 25 -4.97 -15.56 -2.02
N ASN A 26 -3.92 -16.12 -2.63
CA ASN A 26 -2.60 -15.51 -2.67
C ASN A 26 -2.62 -14.13 -3.31
N LEU A 27 -3.27 -13.95 -4.47
CA LEU A 27 -3.35 -12.65 -5.12
C LEU A 27 -4.14 -11.64 -4.30
N THR A 28 -5.17 -12.09 -3.58
CA THR A 28 -5.95 -11.24 -2.68
C THR A 28 -5.13 -10.79 -1.47
N ILE A 29 -4.34 -11.68 -0.88
CA ILE A 29 -3.42 -11.35 0.21
C ILE A 29 -2.38 -10.33 -0.26
N ILE A 30 -1.73 -10.58 -1.41
CA ILE A 30 -0.72 -9.65 -1.95
C ILE A 30 -1.36 -8.29 -2.30
N ALA A 31 -2.58 -8.27 -2.83
CA ALA A 31 -3.30 -7.02 -3.08
C ALA A 31 -3.56 -6.23 -1.78
N GLN A 32 -3.92 -6.92 -0.70
CA GLN A 32 -4.12 -6.31 0.61
C GLN A 32 -2.81 -5.78 1.20
N GLU A 33 -1.71 -6.53 1.09
CA GLU A 33 -0.38 -6.09 1.51
C GLU A 33 0.05 -4.83 0.77
N ILE A 34 -0.10 -4.79 -0.56
CA ILE A 34 0.22 -3.60 -1.35
C ILE A 34 -0.62 -2.41 -0.92
N LYS A 35 -1.92 -2.61 -0.67
CA LYS A 35 -2.80 -1.54 -0.20
C LYS A 35 -2.32 -0.97 1.14
N GLN A 36 -1.97 -1.83 2.08
CA GLN A 36 -1.43 -1.41 3.38
C GLN A 36 -0.09 -0.69 3.23
N GLU A 37 0.84 -1.24 2.45
CA GLU A 37 2.16 -0.63 2.22
C GLU A 37 2.04 0.75 1.55
N LYS A 38 1.07 0.93 0.64
CA LYS A 38 0.75 2.23 0.04
C LYS A 38 0.25 3.22 1.09
N GLU A 39 -0.69 2.83 1.94
CA GLU A 39 -1.24 3.70 2.99
C GLU A 39 -0.15 4.13 3.98
N ASP A 40 0.70 3.20 4.40
CA ASP A 40 1.85 3.47 5.26
C ASP A 40 2.85 4.41 4.59
N THR A 41 3.16 4.19 3.30
CA THR A 41 4.06 5.04 2.52
C THR A 41 3.52 6.46 2.38
N ILE A 42 2.22 6.62 2.10
CA ILE A 42 1.55 7.93 2.03
C ILE A 42 1.60 8.63 3.40
N GLY A 43 1.30 7.89 4.47
CA GLY A 43 1.40 8.40 5.84
C GLY A 43 2.82 8.88 6.18
N LEU A 44 3.84 8.14 5.75
CA LEU A 44 5.24 8.51 5.94
C LEU A 44 5.60 9.78 5.13
N ILE A 45 5.21 9.86 3.86
CA ILE A 45 5.44 11.05 3.02
C ILE A 45 4.83 12.30 3.68
N ASN A 46 3.59 12.20 4.18
CA ASN A 46 2.92 13.33 4.84
C ASN A 46 3.66 13.79 6.11
N LYS A 47 4.18 12.85 6.90
CA LYS A 47 5.01 13.15 8.08
C LYS A 47 6.31 13.85 7.67
N LEU A 48 6.98 13.36 6.62
CA LEU A 48 8.22 13.94 6.10
C LEU A 48 7.98 15.35 5.53
N GLU A 49 6.91 15.58 4.79
CA GLU A 49 6.54 16.91 4.30
C GLU A 49 6.28 17.90 5.44
N SER A 50 5.60 17.46 6.50
CA SER A 50 5.38 18.27 7.69
C SER A 50 6.70 18.63 8.37
N ARG A 51 7.63 17.66 8.48
CA ARG A 51 8.97 17.89 9.03
C ARG A 51 9.79 18.85 8.15
N ARG A 52 9.72 18.71 6.83
CA ARG A 52 10.37 19.60 5.87
C ARG A 52 9.92 21.05 6.06
N LYS A 53 8.60 21.28 6.19
CA LYS A 53 8.04 22.61 6.44
C LYS A 53 8.49 23.21 7.78
N GLN A 54 8.58 22.39 8.83
CA GLN A 54 9.11 22.85 10.12
C GLN A 54 10.56 23.29 9.99
N LEU A 55 11.41 22.48 9.36
CA LEU A 55 12.81 22.83 9.12
C LEU A 55 12.97 24.11 8.29
N GLU A 56 12.10 24.32 7.29
CA GLU A 56 12.07 25.54 6.48
C GLU A 56 11.76 26.77 7.34
N LEU A 57 10.77 26.68 8.24
CA LEU A 57 10.45 27.76 9.19
C LEU A 57 11.60 28.01 10.18
N ASP A 58 12.25 26.97 10.67
CA ASP A 58 13.37 27.09 11.59
C ASP A 58 14.60 27.74 10.92
N ILE A 59 14.88 27.38 9.67
CA ILE A 59 15.93 28.02 8.86
C ILE A 59 15.60 29.50 8.65
N LEU A 60 14.35 29.84 8.31
CA LEU A 60 13.94 31.23 8.14
C LEU A 60 14.12 32.07 9.42
N LYS A 61 13.81 31.50 10.59
CA LYS A 61 14.08 32.16 11.88
C LYS A 61 15.57 32.36 12.11
N LEU A 62 16.40 31.34 11.87
CA LEU A 62 17.85 31.45 12.01
C LEU A 62 18.43 32.53 11.09
N VAL A 63 17.93 32.65 9.86
CA VAL A 63 18.35 33.71 8.92
C VAL A 63 18.02 35.10 9.47
N GLN A 64 16.84 35.29 10.07
CA GLN A 64 16.47 36.55 10.71
C GLN A 64 17.39 36.88 11.89
N ASP A 65 17.69 35.90 12.74
CA ASP A 65 18.60 36.06 13.87
C ASP A 65 20.02 36.41 13.42
N ILE A 66 20.54 35.72 12.40
CA ILE A 66 21.85 36.00 11.79
C ILE A 66 21.89 37.45 11.28
N LYS A 67 20.84 37.91 10.61
CA LYS A 67 20.76 39.29 10.10
C LYS A 67 20.87 40.31 11.24
N ILE A 68 20.16 40.08 12.36
CA ILE A 68 20.24 40.96 13.54
C ILE A 68 21.67 41.03 14.08
N TRP A 69 22.36 39.88 14.16
CA TRP A 69 23.74 39.86 14.64
C TRP A 69 24.72 40.50 13.67
N CYS A 70 24.54 40.35 12.36
CA CYS A 70 25.32 41.09 11.35
C CYS A 70 25.19 42.61 11.54
N GLU A 71 23.97 43.12 11.70
CA GLU A 71 23.74 44.56 11.96
C GLU A 71 24.38 45.03 13.29
N ARG A 72 24.41 44.16 14.31
CA ARG A 72 25.07 44.46 15.60
C ARG A 72 26.58 44.49 15.49
N ILE A 73 27.18 43.57 14.72
CA ILE A 73 28.62 43.55 14.44
C ILE A 73 29.01 44.85 13.74
N GLU A 74 28.31 45.24 12.67
CA GLU A 74 28.60 46.49 11.95
C GLU A 74 28.50 47.73 12.85
N LYS A 75 27.53 47.76 13.79
CA LYS A 75 27.41 48.85 14.77
C LYS A 75 28.57 48.86 15.77
N ALA A 76 29.00 47.71 16.26
CA ALA A 76 30.12 47.59 17.19
C ALA A 76 31.45 47.99 16.54
N GLU A 77 31.67 47.59 15.28
CA GLU A 77 32.83 47.98 14.48
C GLU A 77 32.87 49.49 14.25
N LYS A 78 31.75 50.10 13.85
CA LYS A 78 31.65 51.57 13.70
C LYS A 78 31.92 52.34 15.00
N ALA A 79 31.62 51.73 16.14
CA ALA A 79 31.87 52.31 17.46
C ALA A 79 33.27 52.00 18.03
N ASN A 80 34.16 51.34 17.26
CA ASN A 80 35.46 50.85 17.71
C ASN A 80 35.40 49.94 18.97
N ARG A 81 34.28 49.26 19.19
CA ARG A 81 34.07 48.29 20.28
C ARG A 81 34.39 46.87 19.79
N ASN A 82 35.68 46.62 19.59
CA ASN A 82 36.18 45.36 19.05
C ASN A 82 35.92 44.16 19.98
N ASP A 83 35.79 44.41 21.29
CA ASP A 83 35.37 43.43 22.29
C ASP A 83 33.97 42.87 21.97
N LEU A 84 33.01 43.76 21.73
CA LEU A 84 31.62 43.40 21.43
C LEU A 84 31.47 42.85 20.00
N ALA A 85 32.25 43.35 19.04
CA ALA A 85 32.24 42.84 17.67
C ALA A 85 32.67 41.36 17.62
N LYS A 86 33.73 41.01 18.36
CA LYS A 86 34.24 39.64 18.42
C LYS A 86 33.24 38.67 19.06
N GLU A 87 32.63 39.04 20.18
CA GLU A 87 31.62 38.21 20.84
C GLU A 87 30.37 38.00 19.94
N ALA A 88 29.93 39.07 19.27
CA ALA A 88 28.82 38.99 18.31
C ALA A 88 29.16 38.11 17.10
N GLU A 89 30.42 38.11 16.64
CA GLU A 89 30.88 37.25 15.57
C GLU A 89 30.90 35.76 15.95
N GLU A 90 31.35 35.42 17.16
CA GLU A 90 31.28 34.06 17.69
C GLU A 90 29.82 33.57 17.76
N ARG A 91 28.90 34.46 18.15
CA ARG A 91 27.46 34.18 18.17
C ARG A 91 26.90 33.95 16.77
N LYS A 92 27.27 34.79 15.79
CA LYS A 92 26.91 34.62 14.38
C LYS A 92 27.41 33.29 13.83
N ASN A 93 28.66 32.93 14.11
CA ASN A 93 29.25 31.66 13.65
C ASN A 93 28.50 30.45 14.21
N THR A 94 28.10 30.52 15.49
CA THR A 94 27.27 29.49 16.11
C THR A 94 25.92 29.34 15.40
N LEU A 95 25.24 30.45 15.09
CA LEU A 95 23.97 30.44 14.36
C LEU A 95 24.13 29.92 12.93
N LEU A 96 25.24 30.23 12.26
CA LEU A 96 25.56 29.70 10.93
C LEU A 96 25.78 28.19 10.96
N SER A 97 26.50 27.67 11.96
CA SER A 97 26.65 26.22 12.15
C SER A 97 25.30 25.53 12.39
N GLN A 98 24.42 26.14 13.19
CA GLN A 98 23.05 25.63 13.40
C GLN A 98 22.22 25.65 12.10
N GLY A 99 22.32 26.73 11.32
CA GLY A 99 21.67 26.85 10.02
C GLY A 99 22.14 25.78 9.04
N ASN A 100 23.45 25.53 8.98
CA ASN A 100 24.03 24.47 8.14
C ASN A 100 23.50 23.09 8.52
N PHE A 101 23.42 22.79 9.82
CA PHE A 101 22.86 21.53 10.30
C PHE A 101 21.38 21.39 9.90
N ALA A 102 20.57 22.43 10.14
CA ALA A 102 19.16 22.42 9.76
C ALA A 102 18.96 22.24 8.25
N TRP A 103 19.81 22.86 7.43
CA TRP A 103 19.78 22.71 5.97
C TRP A 103 20.16 21.30 5.52
N GLN A 104 21.20 20.69 6.11
CA GLN A 104 21.57 19.30 5.83
C GLN A 104 20.44 18.33 6.20
N GLU A 105 19.80 18.52 7.35
CA GLU A 105 18.65 17.71 7.75
C GLU A 105 17.46 17.89 6.79
N MET A 106 17.19 19.12 6.35
CA MET A 106 16.15 19.39 5.36
C MET A 106 16.45 18.66 4.04
N GLU A 107 17.70 18.65 3.60
CA GLU A 107 18.10 17.97 2.36
C GLU A 107 17.94 16.45 2.46
N LYS A 108 18.30 15.85 3.61
CA LYS A 108 18.02 14.43 3.89
C LYS A 108 16.53 14.13 3.82
N VAL A 109 15.69 14.96 4.45
CA VAL A 109 14.23 14.78 4.43
C VAL A 109 13.68 14.89 3.01
N LYS A 110 14.16 15.83 2.19
CA LYS A 110 13.78 15.93 0.77
C LYS A 110 14.13 14.66 0.00
N ASN A 111 15.33 14.14 0.19
CA ASN A 111 15.75 12.89 -0.46
C ASN A 111 14.88 11.70 -0.04
N GLN A 112 14.53 11.61 1.25
CA GLN A 112 13.60 10.59 1.74
C GLN A 112 12.21 10.73 1.11
N ILE A 113 11.70 11.96 0.92
CA ILE A 113 10.42 12.19 0.24
C ILE A 113 10.48 11.69 -1.21
N LEU A 114 11.55 12.01 -1.94
CA LEU A 114 11.74 11.54 -3.32
C LEU A 114 11.81 10.01 -3.40
N GLU A 115 12.55 9.38 -2.48
CA GLU A 115 12.65 7.93 -2.40
C GLU A 115 11.28 7.29 -2.15
N ASN A 116 10.51 7.80 -1.17
CA ASN A 116 9.19 7.25 -0.86
C ASN A 116 8.15 7.51 -1.96
N ASN A 117 8.24 8.62 -2.67
CA ASN A 117 7.42 8.85 -3.87
C ASN A 117 7.73 7.84 -4.98
N SER A 118 9.00 7.52 -5.20
CA SER A 118 9.37 6.49 -6.18
C SER A 118 8.89 5.09 -5.76
N LYS A 119 8.96 4.76 -4.46
CA LYS A 119 8.38 3.55 -3.89
C LYS A 119 6.87 3.49 -4.11
N LEU A 120 6.15 4.58 -3.84
CA LEU A 120 4.70 4.66 -4.05
C LEU A 120 4.32 4.39 -5.50
N ILE A 121 5.03 4.98 -6.47
CA ILE A 121 4.81 4.73 -7.91
C ILE A 121 5.03 3.24 -8.23
N ASN A 122 6.06 2.61 -7.67
CA ASN A 122 6.31 1.18 -7.88
C ASN A 122 5.19 0.32 -7.30
N LEU A 123 4.64 0.68 -6.13
CA LEU A 123 3.50 -0.02 -5.53
C LEU A 123 2.23 0.14 -6.37
N GLU A 124 1.98 1.32 -6.93
CA GLU A 124 0.87 1.55 -7.86
C GLU A 124 1.01 0.72 -9.15
N ASN A 125 2.24 0.54 -9.65
CA ASN A 125 2.50 -0.34 -10.80
C ASN A 125 2.18 -1.79 -10.46
N LYS A 126 2.68 -2.29 -9.32
CA LYS A 126 2.40 -3.66 -8.85
C LYS A 126 0.91 -3.89 -8.62
N GLU A 127 0.20 -2.93 -8.04
CA GLU A 127 -1.25 -2.99 -7.86
C GLU A 127 -1.98 -3.15 -9.20
N ARG A 128 -1.58 -2.39 -10.23
CA ARG A 128 -2.14 -2.52 -11.58
C ARG A 128 -1.88 -3.91 -12.17
N GLU A 129 -0.67 -4.45 -12.01
CA GLU A 129 -0.32 -5.79 -12.50
C GLU A 129 -1.14 -6.88 -11.81
N ILE A 130 -1.32 -6.79 -10.48
CA ILE A 130 -2.13 -7.76 -9.74
C ILE A 130 -3.60 -7.67 -10.16
N ASN A 131 -4.14 -6.46 -10.29
CA ASN A 131 -5.52 -6.28 -10.76
C ASN A 131 -5.75 -6.84 -12.17
N LEU A 132 -4.74 -6.76 -13.06
CA LEU A 132 -4.82 -7.40 -14.36
C LEU A 132 -4.83 -8.94 -14.25
N LYS A 133 -3.92 -9.51 -13.44
CA LYS A 133 -3.86 -10.96 -13.22
C LYS A 133 -5.14 -11.52 -12.59
N VAL A 134 -5.73 -10.80 -11.63
CA VAL A 134 -7.02 -11.17 -11.04
C VAL A 134 -8.12 -11.20 -12.11
N LYS A 135 -8.21 -10.17 -12.96
CA LYS A 135 -9.18 -10.14 -14.07
C LYS A 135 -8.96 -11.25 -15.10
N GLU A 136 -7.71 -11.61 -15.38
CA GLU A 136 -7.38 -12.72 -16.29
C GLU A 136 -7.83 -14.06 -15.72
N LEU A 137 -7.60 -14.30 -14.43
CA LEU A 137 -8.07 -15.51 -13.73
C LEU A 137 -9.60 -15.58 -13.68
N GLU A 138 -10.28 -14.47 -13.42
CA GLU A 138 -11.74 -14.40 -13.45
C GLU A 138 -12.31 -14.76 -14.83
N LYS A 139 -11.71 -14.23 -15.91
CA LYS A 139 -12.10 -14.57 -17.29
C LYS A 139 -11.84 -16.04 -17.62
N ALA A 140 -10.70 -16.58 -17.18
CA ALA A 140 -10.36 -17.99 -17.40
C ALA A 140 -11.37 -18.92 -16.70
N LYS A 141 -11.80 -18.59 -15.48
CA LYS A 141 -12.87 -19.31 -14.76
C LYS A 141 -14.22 -19.22 -15.45
N GLN A 142 -14.60 -18.04 -15.97
CA GLN A 142 -15.84 -17.90 -16.74
C GLN A 142 -15.83 -18.73 -18.03
N TRP A 143 -14.68 -18.82 -18.71
CA TRP A 143 -14.53 -19.61 -19.93
C TRP A 143 -14.60 -21.12 -19.65
N THR A 144 -13.97 -21.62 -18.59
CA THR A 144 -14.06 -23.04 -18.21
C THR A 144 -15.47 -23.43 -17.77
N GLN A 145 -16.16 -22.55 -17.04
CA GLN A 145 -17.53 -22.79 -16.57
C GLN A 145 -18.58 -22.70 -17.70
N SER A 146 -18.32 -21.88 -18.74
CA SER A 146 -19.15 -21.83 -19.95
C SER A 146 -18.93 -23.04 -20.88
N ASN A 147 -17.70 -23.57 -20.91
CA ASN A 147 -17.36 -24.73 -21.76
C ASN A 147 -17.75 -26.07 -21.11
N SER A 148 -17.83 -26.15 -19.77
CA SER A 148 -18.36 -27.32 -19.05
C SER A 148 -19.88 -27.48 -19.19
N ASN A 149 -20.61 -26.42 -19.56
CA ASN A 149 -22.03 -26.50 -19.93
C ASN A 149 -22.26 -26.92 -21.40
N THR A 150 -21.22 -27.12 -22.20
CA THR A 150 -21.33 -27.54 -23.61
C THR A 150 -20.69 -28.91 -23.88
N SER A 151 -20.52 -29.75 -22.85
CA SER A 151 -19.94 -31.09 -23.01
C SER A 151 -20.69 -32.16 -22.21
N ASN A 152 -22.01 -32.20 -22.35
CA ASN A 152 -22.76 -33.42 -22.01
C ASN A 152 -24.04 -33.59 -22.83
N TYR A 153 -23.91 -33.76 -24.15
CA TYR A 153 -24.94 -34.46 -24.93
C TYR A 153 -24.35 -35.01 -26.24
N ASN A 154 -23.53 -36.07 -26.13
CA ASN A 154 -23.35 -37.02 -27.23
C ASN A 154 -23.94 -38.36 -26.78
N SER A 155 -25.27 -38.39 -26.68
CA SER A 155 -26.04 -39.63 -26.69
C SER A 155 -26.82 -39.67 -28.00
N TYR A 156 -26.44 -40.66 -28.82
CA TYR A 156 -27.13 -41.23 -29.97
C TYR A 156 -28.54 -40.69 -30.25
N GLY A 157 -28.73 -40.11 -31.44
CA GLY A 157 -30.07 -39.96 -32.00
C GLY A 157 -30.16 -38.85 -33.04
N SER A 158 -30.31 -39.23 -34.30
CA SER A 158 -30.87 -38.35 -35.34
C SER A 158 -32.15 -37.67 -34.84
N TYR A 159 -32.37 -36.42 -35.28
CA TYR A 159 -33.54 -35.91 -36.02
C TYR A 159 -33.73 -34.41 -35.75
N ARG A 160 -33.78 -33.67 -36.86
CA ARG A 160 -34.19 -32.28 -37.09
C ARG A 160 -35.12 -31.68 -36.01
N ASN A 161 -34.86 -30.46 -35.54
CA ASN A 161 -35.68 -29.28 -35.88
C ASN A 161 -35.06 -27.96 -35.37
N SER A 162 -35.35 -26.90 -36.11
CA SER A 162 -35.00 -25.49 -35.87
C SER A 162 -35.88 -24.85 -34.78
N GLY A 163 -35.33 -23.92 -34.00
CA GLY A 163 -36.13 -22.82 -33.45
C GLY A 163 -35.77 -22.28 -32.06
N PHE A 164 -35.20 -21.07 -32.05
CA PHE A 164 -35.50 -19.94 -31.15
C PHE A 164 -35.32 -20.04 -29.61
N ASN A 165 -34.21 -19.44 -29.16
CA ASN A 165 -34.04 -18.48 -28.06
C ASN A 165 -35.09 -18.37 -26.92
N ASN A 166 -34.56 -18.56 -25.69
CA ASN A 166 -34.74 -17.73 -24.49
C ASN A 166 -36.16 -17.38 -24.02
N SER A 167 -36.69 -18.23 -23.13
CA SER A 167 -37.52 -17.80 -22.01
C SER A 167 -37.49 -18.91 -20.96
N ASN A 168 -37.27 -18.56 -19.69
CA ASN A 168 -37.44 -19.38 -18.47
C ASN A 168 -36.21 -20.10 -17.92
N ASP A 169 -35.25 -19.36 -17.39
CA ASP A 169 -34.31 -19.91 -16.39
C ASP A 169 -34.48 -19.29 -15.00
N ASP A 170 -35.67 -18.78 -14.71
CA ASP A 170 -36.07 -18.37 -13.35
C ASP A 170 -36.21 -19.58 -12.40
N LEU A 171 -36.37 -20.79 -12.94
CA LEU A 171 -36.54 -22.01 -12.18
C LEU A 171 -35.19 -22.56 -11.74
N GLU A 172 -34.21 -22.56 -12.63
CA GLU A 172 -32.83 -22.97 -12.33
C GLU A 172 -32.17 -22.04 -11.31
N LYS A 173 -32.40 -20.72 -11.42
CA LYS A 173 -31.93 -19.77 -10.42
C LYS A 173 -32.47 -20.08 -9.02
N LYS A 174 -33.74 -20.46 -8.90
CA LYS A 174 -34.36 -20.85 -7.62
C LYS A 174 -33.79 -22.16 -7.08
N PHE A 175 -33.46 -23.12 -7.95
CA PHE A 175 -32.81 -24.36 -7.53
C PHE A 175 -31.41 -24.10 -7.00
N ARG A 176 -30.60 -23.27 -7.68
CA ARG A 176 -29.26 -22.90 -7.20
C ARG A 176 -29.29 -22.18 -5.86
N ASP A 177 -30.21 -21.24 -5.68
CA ASP A 177 -30.36 -20.53 -4.40
C ASP A 177 -30.77 -21.48 -3.26
N TRP A 178 -31.60 -22.49 -3.56
CA TRP A 178 -32.01 -23.51 -2.60
C TRP A 178 -30.86 -24.47 -2.26
N GLU A 179 -30.11 -24.97 -3.23
CA GLU A 179 -28.98 -25.88 -3.02
C GLU A 179 -27.89 -25.24 -2.15
N VAL A 180 -27.56 -23.97 -2.40
CA VAL A 180 -26.59 -23.21 -1.58
C VAL A 180 -27.09 -23.06 -0.13
N SER A 181 -28.40 -22.87 0.07
CA SER A 181 -28.96 -22.75 1.42
C SER A 181 -28.90 -24.07 2.20
N VAL A 182 -29.09 -25.22 1.52
CA VAL A 182 -29.00 -26.55 2.11
C VAL A 182 -27.56 -26.87 2.51
N GLU A 183 -26.59 -26.58 1.65
CA GLU A 183 -25.17 -26.81 1.98
C GLU A 183 -24.68 -25.97 3.16
N LEU A 184 -25.13 -24.72 3.27
CA LEU A 184 -24.84 -23.85 4.42
C LEU A 184 -25.43 -24.41 5.72
N GLU A 185 -26.63 -24.97 5.67
CA GLU A 185 -27.28 -25.58 6.83
C GLU A 185 -26.57 -26.87 7.27
N GLU A 186 -26.10 -27.68 6.31
CA GLU A 186 -25.27 -28.86 6.61
C GLU A 186 -23.92 -28.49 7.24
N LEU A 187 -23.26 -27.45 6.74
CA LEU A 187 -22.01 -26.95 7.31
C LEU A 187 -22.22 -26.42 8.73
N LYS A 188 -23.30 -25.68 8.96
CA LYS A 188 -23.67 -25.18 10.29
C LYS A 188 -23.96 -26.33 11.26
N LYS A 189 -24.55 -27.43 10.79
CA LYS A 189 -24.81 -28.64 11.57
C LYS A 189 -23.55 -29.46 11.87
N LYS A 190 -22.54 -29.40 10.99
CA LYS A 190 -21.21 -30.01 11.22
C LYS A 190 -20.31 -29.19 12.15
N MET A 191 -20.65 -27.93 12.42
CA MET A 191 -19.93 -27.04 13.34
C MET A 191 -20.57 -26.93 14.73
N SER A 192 -21.70 -27.60 14.99
CA SER A 192 -22.29 -27.78 16.33
C SER A 192 -22.00 -29.18 16.87
#